data_AF-A0A2A9F0K6-F1
#
_entry.id   AF-A0A2A9F0K6-F1
#
_cell.length_a   1.000
_cell.length_b   1.000
_cell.length_c   1.000
_cell.angle_alpha   90.00
_cell.angle_beta   90.00
_cell.angle_gamma   90.00
#
_symmetry.space_group_name_H-M   'P 1'
#
loop_
_entity.id
_entity.type
_entity.pdbx_description
1 polymer ?
#
loop_
_entity_poly.entity_id
_entity_poly.type
_entity_poly.pdbx_seq_one_letter_code
_entity_poly.pdbx_strand_id
1 'polypeptide(L)'
;MDDRSESGTHEEYEALRAEAIRAMTRAARFSWSNDSPMDFGEFVTQVVTATAANIGTLSKLLAGRPGSWEADLVRQMVVGAAGPDGDHLPEHRTDPVVVDVDVEEIMWESGVEEEFDQAAHQARQAVMDAAEDGTSGTVDDRAREAADDVWNRLEEKKRLYAERLEAEILKAAQEQGYRAPVTVRINPRDANLHEYGTVERALLDIARDRTDLPTVD
;
A
#
# COMPACT_ATOMS: atom_id res chain seq x y z
N MET A 1 6.93 32.62 -9.73
CA MET A 1 8.03 32.09 -8.91
C MET A 1 7.46 32.04 -7.50
N ASP A 2 6.81 30.92 -7.21
CA ASP A 2 5.94 30.74 -6.05
C ASP A 2 6.79 30.12 -4.93
N ASP A 3 7.26 30.98 -4.05
CA ASP A 3 8.13 30.68 -2.90
C ASP A 3 7.30 30.18 -1.70
N ARG A 4 6.40 29.22 -1.95
CA ARG A 4 5.48 28.66 -0.95
C ARG A 4 5.46 27.13 -0.89
N SER A 5 6.41 26.46 -1.56
CA SER A 5 6.44 24.99 -1.62
C SER A 5 7.53 24.33 -0.77
N GLU A 6 8.39 25.10 -0.07
CA GLU A 6 9.46 24.57 0.78
C GLU A 6 9.30 24.90 2.28
N SER A 7 8.15 25.42 2.71
CA SER A 7 7.83 25.64 4.12
C SER A 7 6.76 24.66 4.61
N GLY A 8 7.17 23.44 4.94
CA GLY A 8 6.78 22.96 6.26
C GLY A 8 7.37 23.98 7.23
N THR A 9 6.56 24.92 7.69
CA THR A 9 7.03 26.17 8.27
C THR A 9 7.84 25.87 9.53
N HIS A 10 8.94 26.60 9.77
CA HIS A 10 9.70 26.49 11.02
C HIS A 10 8.79 26.55 12.26
N GLU A 11 7.69 27.30 12.16
CA GLU A 11 6.61 27.37 13.15
C GLU A 11 5.90 26.03 13.38
N GLU A 12 5.54 25.28 12.33
CA GLU A 12 4.96 23.93 12.44
C GLU A 12 5.93 22.96 13.12
N TYR A 13 7.22 23.01 12.76
CA TYR A 13 8.25 22.19 13.41
C TYR A 13 8.37 22.51 14.91
N GLU A 14 8.43 23.80 15.27
CA GLU A 14 8.52 24.20 16.68
C GLU A 14 7.24 23.85 17.46
N ALA A 15 6.07 23.96 16.83
CA ALA A 15 4.80 23.54 17.43
C ALA A 15 4.78 22.03 17.71
N LEU A 16 5.18 21.21 16.72
CA LEU A 16 5.30 19.75 16.85
C LEU A 16 6.32 19.38 17.93
N ARG A 17 7.49 20.03 17.94
CA ARG A 17 8.53 19.82 18.94
C ARG A 17 8.03 20.17 20.35
N ALA A 18 7.31 21.27 20.50
CA ALA A 18 6.74 21.67 21.77
C ALA A 18 5.68 20.68 22.28
N GLU A 19 4.87 20.12 21.38
CA GLU A 19 3.90 19.06 21.71
C GLU A 19 4.59 17.78 22.19
N ALA A 20 5.60 17.31 21.45
CA ALA A 20 6.38 16.14 21.82
C ALA A 20 7.02 16.31 23.22
N ILE A 21 7.65 17.46 23.48
CA ILE A 21 8.25 17.76 24.80
C ILE A 21 7.20 17.72 25.90
N ARG A 22 6.00 18.29 25.69
CA ARG A 22 4.91 18.25 26.68
C ARG A 22 4.45 16.83 26.97
N ALA A 23 4.24 16.01 25.93
CA ALA A 23 3.81 14.62 26.08
C ALA A 23 4.86 13.80 26.85
N MET A 24 6.14 13.92 26.48
CA MET A 24 7.25 13.21 27.13
C MET A 24 7.45 13.67 28.57
N THR A 25 7.30 14.96 28.85
CA THR A 25 7.36 15.50 30.23
C THR A 25 6.23 14.96 31.09
N ARG A 26 5.02 14.84 30.53
CA ARG A 26 3.87 14.25 31.24
C ARG A 26 4.11 12.77 31.52
N ALA A 27 4.62 12.01 30.55
CA ALA A 27 5.00 10.62 30.72
C ALA A 27 6.05 10.45 31.82
N ALA A 28 7.12 11.25 31.81
CA ALA A 28 8.18 11.21 32.82
C ALA A 28 7.70 11.55 34.25
N ARG A 29 6.56 12.24 34.38
CA ARG A 29 5.93 12.60 35.67
C ARG A 29 4.79 11.65 36.06
N PHE A 30 4.46 10.66 35.23
CA PHE A 30 3.38 9.75 35.48
C PHE A 30 3.77 8.74 36.57
N SER A 31 2.86 8.53 37.52
CA SER A 31 2.94 7.52 38.55
C SER A 31 1.71 6.61 38.52
N TRP A 32 1.92 5.33 38.79
CA TRP A 32 0.84 4.36 38.94
C TRP A 32 0.04 4.60 40.23
N SER A 33 -1.07 3.86 40.40
CA SER A 33 -1.95 3.99 41.58
C SER A 33 -1.27 3.64 42.92
N ASN A 34 -0.12 2.99 42.87
CA ASN A 34 0.73 2.66 44.03
C ASN A 34 1.88 3.67 44.23
N ASP A 35 1.82 4.84 43.60
CA ASP A 35 2.83 5.91 43.60
C ASP A 35 4.21 5.53 43.02
N SER A 36 4.36 4.34 42.43
CA SER A 36 5.60 3.98 41.73
C SER A 36 5.72 4.76 40.41
N PRO A 37 6.93 5.26 40.06
CA PRO A 37 7.15 5.90 38.78
C PRO A 37 7.03 4.89 37.65
N MET A 38 6.56 5.34 36.49
CA MET A 38 6.58 4.54 35.27
C MET A 38 8.02 4.27 34.80
N ASP A 39 8.26 3.10 34.20
CA ASP A 39 9.48 2.88 33.44
C ASP A 39 9.44 3.75 32.18
N PHE A 40 10.10 4.91 32.26
CA PHE A 40 10.16 5.85 31.16
C PHE A 40 10.94 5.28 29.96
N GLY A 41 11.95 4.45 30.20
CA GLY A 41 12.74 3.86 29.11
C GLY A 41 11.91 2.87 28.28
N GLU A 42 11.16 2.01 28.96
CA GLU A 42 10.19 1.11 28.32
C GLU A 42 9.14 1.91 27.55
N PHE A 43 8.55 2.93 28.18
CA PHE A 43 7.55 3.78 27.54
C PHE A 43 8.06 4.42 26.23
N VAL A 44 9.24 5.04 26.25
CA VAL A 44 9.82 5.67 25.06
C VAL A 44 10.11 4.64 23.98
N THR A 45 10.63 3.48 24.36
CA THR A 45 10.90 2.37 23.43
C THR A 45 9.61 1.92 22.74
N GLN A 46 8.52 1.73 23.49
CA GLN A 46 7.22 1.35 22.93
C GLN A 46 6.66 2.43 22.00
N VAL A 47 6.71 3.71 22.38
CA VAL A 47 6.21 4.83 21.55
C VAL A 47 6.98 4.94 20.23
N VAL A 48 8.32 4.89 20.29
CA VAL A 48 9.17 4.97 19.09
C VAL A 48 8.95 3.75 18.19
N THR A 49 8.80 2.56 18.76
CA THR A 49 8.54 1.33 18.00
C THR A 49 7.17 1.37 17.34
N ALA A 50 6.13 1.82 18.05
CA ALA A 50 4.81 2.03 17.47
C ALA A 50 4.83 3.09 16.35
N THR A 51 5.61 4.16 16.52
CA THR A 51 5.80 5.18 15.48
C THR A 51 6.44 4.56 14.22
N ALA A 52 7.49 3.74 14.38
CA ALA A 52 8.11 3.01 13.27
C ALA A 52 7.10 2.06 12.58
N ALA A 53 6.27 1.37 13.37
CA ALA A 53 5.24 0.47 12.87
C ALA A 53 4.14 1.20 12.08
N ASN A 54 3.73 2.39 12.53
CA ASN A 54 2.68 3.18 11.89
C ASN A 54 3.12 3.77 10.55
N ILE A 55 4.37 4.22 10.45
CA ILE A 55 4.93 4.69 9.17
C ILE A 55 5.43 3.53 8.27
N GLY A 56 5.41 2.31 8.79
CA GLY A 56 5.57 1.06 8.05
C GLY A 56 6.96 0.42 8.12
N THR A 57 8.04 1.18 8.35
CA THR A 57 9.40 0.62 8.47
C THR A 57 10.34 1.47 9.34
N LEU A 58 11.38 0.84 9.89
CA LEU A 58 12.48 1.55 10.57
C LEU A 58 13.28 2.45 9.62
N SER A 59 13.46 2.04 8.35
CA SER A 59 14.17 2.85 7.35
C SER A 59 13.46 4.17 7.07
N LYS A 60 12.13 4.15 6.99
CA LYS A 60 11.31 5.37 6.84
C LYS A 60 11.43 6.30 8.05
N LEU A 61 11.47 5.75 9.27
CA LEU A 61 11.65 6.54 10.49
C LEU A 61 12.95 7.36 10.47
N LEU A 62 14.00 6.76 9.89
CA LEU A 62 15.37 7.28 9.95
C LEU A 62 15.79 8.02 8.67
N ALA A 63 14.89 8.21 7.71
CA ALA A 63 15.20 8.69 6.37
C ALA A 63 15.90 10.07 6.33
N GLY A 64 15.66 10.94 7.33
CA GLY A 64 16.25 12.29 7.35
C GLY A 64 17.76 12.33 7.57
N ARG A 65 18.32 11.44 8.40
CA ARG A 65 19.78 11.33 8.64
C ARG A 65 20.15 9.95 9.18
N PRO A 66 20.08 8.89 8.35
CA PRO A 66 20.11 7.50 8.83
C PRO A 66 21.43 7.05 9.47
N GLY A 67 22.55 7.73 9.18
CA GLY A 67 23.89 7.46 9.75
C GLY A 67 24.27 8.36 10.91
N SER A 68 23.30 8.99 11.56
CA SER A 68 23.54 9.84 12.73
C SER A 68 23.54 9.04 14.03
N TRP A 69 24.27 9.52 15.04
CA TRP A 69 24.28 8.85 16.33
C TRP A 69 22.89 8.82 16.98
N GLU A 70 22.05 9.83 16.73
CA GLU A 70 20.65 9.84 17.16
C GLU A 70 19.84 8.75 16.46
N ALA A 71 20.01 8.61 15.14
CA ALA A 71 19.38 7.55 14.37
C ALA A 71 19.83 6.15 14.85
N ASP A 72 21.09 5.99 15.24
CA ASP A 72 21.59 4.74 15.80
C ASP A 72 20.96 4.39 17.16
N LEU A 73 20.68 5.38 18.00
CA LEU A 73 19.97 5.15 19.26
C LEU A 73 18.50 4.77 19.03
N VAL A 74 17.82 5.46 18.12
CA VAL A 74 16.45 5.11 17.71
C VAL A 74 16.42 3.70 17.10
N ARG A 75 17.39 3.36 16.25
CA ARG A 75 17.55 2.02 15.68
C ARG A 75 17.69 0.97 16.77
N GLN A 76 18.55 1.20 17.77
CA GLN A 76 18.73 0.26 18.88
C GLN A 76 17.44 0.04 19.69
N MET A 77 16.67 1.10 19.94
CA MET A 77 15.37 0.98 20.62
C MET A 77 14.41 0.09 19.82
N VAL A 78 14.23 0.41 18.53
CA VAL A 78 13.30 -0.33 17.67
C VAL A 78 13.75 -1.78 17.47
N VAL A 79 15.04 -2.01 17.23
CA VAL A 79 15.57 -3.38 17.08
C VAL A 79 15.43 -4.19 18.37
N GLY A 80 15.64 -3.54 19.53
CA GLY A 80 15.48 -4.18 20.83
C GLY A 80 14.05 -4.62 21.12
N ALA A 81 13.04 -3.89 20.62
CA ALA A 81 11.63 -4.22 20.79
C ALA A 81 11.07 -5.10 19.67
N ALA A 82 11.43 -4.82 18.42
CA ALA A 82 10.80 -5.35 17.23
C ALA A 82 11.67 -6.34 16.42
N GLY A 83 12.88 -6.66 16.88
CA GLY A 83 13.83 -7.50 16.17
C GLY A 83 14.70 -6.75 15.14
N PRO A 84 15.81 -7.35 14.68
CA PRO A 84 16.80 -6.70 13.82
C PRO A 84 16.24 -6.22 12.48
N ASP A 85 15.32 -6.98 11.90
CA ASP A 85 14.69 -6.69 10.61
C ASP A 85 13.30 -6.03 10.77
N GLY A 86 12.90 -5.74 12.01
CA GLY A 86 11.58 -5.19 12.32
C GLY A 86 10.44 -6.21 12.20
N ASP A 87 10.75 -7.50 12.32
CA ASP A 87 9.81 -8.62 12.17
C ASP A 87 8.58 -8.49 13.08
N HIS A 88 8.74 -7.89 14.26
CA HIS A 88 7.67 -7.69 15.23
C HIS A 88 7.07 -6.28 15.21
N LEU A 89 7.48 -5.39 14.30
CA LEU A 89 6.82 -4.08 14.09
C LEU A 89 5.28 -4.20 13.93
N PRO A 90 4.73 -5.18 13.18
CA PRO A 90 3.29 -5.44 13.13
C PRO A 90 2.56 -5.41 14.47
N GLU A 91 3.19 -5.96 15.51
CA GLU A 91 2.60 -6.13 16.84
C GLU A 91 2.46 -4.80 17.59
N HIS A 92 3.25 -3.80 17.21
CA HIS A 92 3.30 -2.47 17.82
C HIS A 92 2.47 -1.42 17.09
N ARG A 93 1.89 -1.74 15.93
CA ARG A 93 1.14 -0.78 15.13
C ARG A 93 -0.14 -0.34 15.85
N THR A 94 -0.38 0.97 15.89
CA THR A 94 -1.60 1.58 16.45
C THR A 94 -2.48 2.21 15.37
N ASP A 95 -1.90 2.64 14.26
CA ASP A 95 -2.63 3.24 13.15
C ASP A 95 -3.16 2.16 12.20
N PRO A 96 -4.30 2.40 11.52
CA PRO A 96 -4.81 1.47 10.52
C PRO A 96 -3.76 1.10 9.47
N VAL A 97 -3.81 -0.16 9.01
CA VAL A 97 -3.05 -0.60 7.85
C VAL A 97 -3.84 -0.20 6.62
N VAL A 98 -3.24 0.59 5.72
CA VAL A 98 -3.83 0.93 4.43
C VAL A 98 -3.04 0.22 3.35
N VAL A 99 -3.64 -0.80 2.74
CA VAL A 99 -3.03 -1.50 1.61
C VAL A 99 -3.49 -0.83 0.34
N ASP A 100 -2.60 -0.05 -0.25
CA ASP A 100 -2.82 0.50 -1.57
C ASP A 100 -2.68 -0.59 -2.64
N VAL A 101 -3.53 -0.56 -3.65
CA VAL A 101 -3.47 -1.57 -4.72
C VAL A 101 -3.64 -0.87 -6.05
N ASP A 102 -2.69 -1.06 -6.95
CA ASP A 102 -2.82 -0.69 -8.35
C ASP A 102 -3.09 -1.96 -9.16
N VAL A 103 -4.37 -2.14 -9.50
CA VAL A 103 -4.80 -3.32 -10.26
C VAL A 103 -4.30 -3.23 -11.70
N GLU A 104 -4.21 -2.03 -12.27
CA GLU A 104 -3.73 -1.81 -13.64
C GLU A 104 -2.25 -2.21 -13.76
N GLU A 105 -1.42 -1.80 -12.79
CA GLU A 105 -0.01 -2.21 -12.72
C GLU A 105 0.12 -3.73 -12.59
N ILE A 106 -0.68 -4.37 -11.73
CA ILE A 106 -0.67 -5.83 -11.59
C ILE A 106 -1.04 -6.53 -12.91
N MET A 107 -2.03 -6.03 -13.65
CA MET A 107 -2.42 -6.61 -14.95
C MET A 107 -1.32 -6.45 -16.00
N TRP A 108 -0.66 -5.29 -16.00
CA TRP A 108 0.45 -5.01 -16.90
C TRP A 108 1.67 -5.90 -16.61
N GLU A 109 2.10 -5.99 -15.33
CA GLU A 109 3.23 -6.82 -14.91
C GLU A 109 3.02 -8.32 -15.18
N SER A 110 1.78 -8.78 -15.13
CA SER A 110 1.42 -10.18 -15.31
C SER A 110 1.23 -10.59 -16.78
N GLY A 111 1.21 -9.63 -17.71
CA GLY A 111 0.98 -9.87 -19.14
C GLY A 111 -0.50 -10.08 -19.51
N VAL A 112 -1.44 -9.92 -18.57
CA VAL A 112 -2.88 -10.04 -18.84
C VAL A 112 -3.33 -9.01 -19.88
N GLU A 113 -2.85 -7.77 -19.81
CA GLU A 113 -3.18 -6.75 -20.82
C GLU A 113 -2.77 -7.19 -22.23
N GLU A 114 -1.60 -7.82 -22.37
CA GLU A 114 -1.09 -8.30 -23.67
C GLU A 114 -1.93 -9.46 -24.24
N GLU A 115 -2.44 -10.34 -23.38
CA GLU A 115 -3.36 -11.42 -23.80
C GLU A 115 -4.68 -10.86 -24.33
N PHE A 116 -5.22 -9.84 -23.67
CA PHE A 116 -6.45 -9.17 -24.11
C PHE A 116 -6.24 -8.31 -25.37
N ASP A 117 -5.07 -7.67 -25.52
CA ASP A 117 -4.65 -7.00 -26.75
C ASP A 117 -4.68 -7.97 -27.94
N GLN A 118 -4.10 -9.16 -27.76
CA GLN A 118 -4.09 -10.20 -28.79
C GLN A 118 -5.50 -10.71 -29.11
N ALA A 119 -6.33 -10.91 -28.08
CA ALA A 119 -7.71 -11.35 -28.27
C ALA A 119 -8.56 -10.30 -28.99
N ALA A 120 -8.39 -9.01 -28.68
CA ALA A 120 -9.04 -7.90 -29.36
C ALA A 120 -8.61 -7.83 -30.83
N HIS A 121 -7.31 -8.04 -31.10
CA HIS A 121 -6.80 -8.12 -32.46
C HIS A 121 -7.41 -9.29 -33.25
N GLN A 122 -7.49 -10.48 -32.65
CA GLN A 122 -8.09 -11.67 -33.26
C GLN A 122 -9.59 -11.49 -33.52
N ALA A 123 -10.34 -10.92 -32.57
CA ALA A 123 -11.75 -10.62 -32.74
C ALA A 123 -12.00 -9.67 -33.91
N ARG A 124 -11.18 -8.62 -34.02
CA ARG A 124 -11.21 -7.69 -35.16
C ARG A 124 -10.91 -8.42 -36.47
N GLN A 125 -9.86 -9.23 -36.53
CA GLN A 125 -9.48 -9.98 -37.73
C GLN A 125 -10.57 -10.95 -38.18
N ALA A 126 -11.19 -11.68 -37.25
CA ALA A 126 -12.26 -12.63 -37.57
C ALA A 126 -13.46 -11.96 -38.28
N VAL A 127 -13.81 -10.73 -37.89
CA VAL A 127 -14.86 -9.95 -38.57
C VAL A 127 -14.44 -9.51 -39.97
N MET A 128 -13.18 -9.10 -40.13
CA MET A 128 -12.63 -8.69 -41.42
C MET A 128 -12.55 -9.86 -42.40
N ASP A 129 -12.09 -11.02 -41.94
CA ASP A 129 -11.94 -12.24 -42.75
C ASP A 129 -13.30 -12.83 -43.17
N ALA A 130 -14.32 -12.70 -42.31
CA ALA A 130 -15.68 -13.16 -42.62
C ALA A 130 -16.46 -12.24 -43.58
N ALA A 131 -15.92 -11.08 -43.92
CA ALA A 131 -16.57 -10.13 -44.81
C ALA A 131 -16.28 -10.43 -46.29
N GLU A 132 -17.09 -11.29 -46.91
CA GLU A 132 -16.90 -11.69 -48.31
C GLU A 132 -17.25 -10.58 -49.34
N ASP A 133 -18.12 -9.61 -49.04
CA ASP A 133 -18.54 -8.55 -50.00
C ASP A 133 -19.33 -7.38 -49.35
N GLY A 134 -18.95 -6.96 -48.13
CA GLY A 134 -19.66 -5.90 -47.38
C GLY A 134 -19.30 -4.47 -47.79
N THR A 135 -20.22 -3.50 -47.61
CA THR A 135 -19.88 -2.07 -47.68
C THR A 135 -18.80 -1.79 -46.63
N SER A 136 -17.61 -1.36 -47.06
CA SER A 136 -16.42 -1.24 -46.21
C SER A 136 -16.64 -0.56 -44.84
N GLY A 137 -17.57 0.40 -44.73
CA GLY A 137 -17.91 1.06 -43.46
C GLY A 137 -18.58 0.13 -42.43
N THR A 138 -19.51 -0.74 -42.84
CA THR A 138 -20.23 -1.61 -41.88
C THR A 138 -19.40 -2.80 -41.41
N VAL A 139 -18.34 -3.15 -42.14
CA VAL A 139 -17.38 -4.19 -41.72
C VAL A 139 -16.43 -3.60 -40.67
N ASP A 140 -15.92 -2.40 -40.91
CA ASP A 140 -15.00 -1.71 -40.00
C ASP A 140 -15.66 -1.36 -38.65
N ASP A 141 -16.93 -0.96 -38.66
CA ASP A 141 -17.71 -0.73 -37.44
C ASP A 141 -17.89 -2.02 -36.60
N ARG A 142 -18.27 -3.13 -37.24
CA ARG A 142 -18.40 -4.44 -36.55
C ARG A 142 -17.05 -4.94 -36.02
N ALA A 143 -15.95 -4.67 -36.73
CA ALA A 143 -14.62 -5.09 -36.33
C ALA A 143 -14.13 -4.29 -35.11
N ARG A 144 -14.51 -3.00 -35.00
CA ARG A 144 -14.30 -2.21 -33.78
C ARG A 144 -15.14 -2.73 -32.62
N GLU A 145 -16.44 -2.94 -32.85
CA GLU A 145 -17.35 -3.45 -31.82
C GLU A 145 -16.87 -4.78 -31.22
N ALA A 146 -16.39 -5.71 -32.06
CA ALA A 146 -15.82 -6.98 -31.60
C ALA A 146 -14.56 -6.82 -30.74
N ALA A 147 -13.72 -5.83 -31.02
CA ALA A 147 -12.56 -5.52 -30.19
C ALA A 147 -12.97 -4.81 -28.88
N ASP A 148 -13.93 -3.88 -28.95
CA ASP A 148 -14.47 -3.18 -27.79
C ASP A 148 -15.13 -4.16 -26.80
N ASP A 149 -15.81 -5.21 -27.30
CA ASP A 149 -16.38 -6.28 -26.48
C ASP A 149 -15.32 -7.07 -25.70
N VAL A 150 -14.11 -7.23 -26.25
CA VAL A 150 -12.97 -7.84 -25.54
C VAL A 150 -12.51 -6.92 -24.40
N TRP A 151 -12.38 -5.62 -24.67
CA TRP A 151 -11.97 -4.64 -23.65
C TRP A 151 -13.00 -4.47 -22.54
N ASN A 152 -14.28 -4.45 -22.87
CA ASN A 152 -15.35 -4.41 -21.87
C ASN A 152 -15.32 -5.63 -20.94
N ARG A 153 -14.98 -6.82 -21.48
CA ARG A 153 -14.77 -8.02 -20.64
C ARG A 153 -13.54 -7.91 -19.75
N LEU A 154 -12.45 -7.29 -20.22
CA LEU A 154 -11.28 -7.04 -19.37
C LEU A 154 -11.64 -6.13 -18.20
N GLU A 155 -12.32 -5.01 -18.45
CA GLU A 155 -12.69 -4.05 -17.40
C GLU A 155 -13.57 -4.70 -16.32
N GLU A 156 -14.54 -5.52 -16.72
CA GLU A 156 -15.35 -6.28 -15.77
C GLU A 156 -14.52 -7.29 -14.99
N LYS A 157 -13.59 -8.00 -15.65
CA LYS A 157 -12.70 -8.96 -14.98
C LYS A 157 -11.70 -8.26 -14.04
N LYS A 158 -11.21 -7.06 -14.38
CA LYS A 158 -10.38 -6.21 -13.49
C LYS A 158 -11.15 -5.83 -12.23
N ARG A 159 -12.41 -5.40 -12.36
CA ARG A 159 -13.29 -5.10 -11.21
C ARG A 159 -13.47 -6.32 -10.31
N LEU A 160 -13.78 -7.49 -10.87
CA LEU A 160 -13.95 -8.73 -10.11
C LEU A 160 -12.63 -9.21 -9.47
N TYR A 161 -11.50 -9.02 -10.14
CA TYR A 161 -10.19 -9.30 -9.57
C TYR A 161 -9.91 -8.38 -8.37
N ALA A 162 -10.18 -7.07 -8.49
CA ALA A 162 -10.01 -6.11 -7.40
C ALA A 162 -10.82 -6.50 -6.15
N GLU A 163 -12.09 -6.87 -6.33
CA GLU A 163 -12.97 -7.31 -5.23
C GLU A 163 -12.45 -8.57 -4.53
N ARG A 164 -11.96 -9.56 -5.30
CA ARG A 164 -11.38 -10.79 -4.73
C ARG A 164 -10.07 -10.52 -4.02
N LEU A 165 -9.21 -9.69 -4.61
CA LEU A 165 -7.92 -9.33 -4.03
C LEU A 165 -8.12 -8.57 -2.71
N GLU A 166 -9.06 -7.62 -2.65
CA GLU A 166 -9.43 -6.94 -1.41
C GLU A 166 -9.88 -7.94 -0.33
N ALA A 167 -10.77 -8.88 -0.67
CA ALA A 167 -11.23 -9.90 0.26
C ALA A 167 -10.08 -10.79 0.78
N GLU A 168 -9.16 -11.20 -0.08
CA GLU A 168 -7.99 -12.00 0.33
C GLU A 168 -6.98 -11.20 1.16
N ILE A 169 -6.81 -9.89 0.91
CA ILE A 169 -5.99 -9.02 1.78
C ILE A 169 -6.58 -8.96 3.19
N LEU A 170 -7.88 -8.72 3.31
CA LEU A 170 -8.56 -8.63 4.62
C LEU A 170 -8.52 -9.97 5.36
N LYS A 171 -8.66 -11.08 4.64
CA LYS A 171 -8.54 -12.43 5.19
C LYS A 171 -7.11 -12.74 5.63
N ALA A 172 -6.11 -12.41 4.82
CA ALA A 172 -4.69 -12.55 5.19
C ALA A 172 -4.38 -11.76 6.47
N ALA A 173 -4.92 -10.55 6.60
CA ALA A 173 -4.74 -9.75 7.81
C ALA A 173 -5.33 -10.42 9.06
N GLN A 174 -6.51 -11.03 8.95
CA GLN A 174 -7.13 -11.78 10.05
C GLN A 174 -6.32 -13.03 10.43
N GLU A 175 -5.85 -13.80 9.43
CA GLU A 175 -5.06 -15.02 9.63
C GLU A 175 -3.72 -14.74 10.31
N GLN A 176 -3.09 -13.61 9.98
CA GLN A 176 -1.84 -13.15 10.59
C GLN A 176 -2.05 -12.48 11.97
N GLY A 177 -3.29 -12.33 12.42
CA GLY A 177 -3.62 -11.81 13.74
C GLY A 177 -3.39 -10.30 13.92
N TYR A 178 -3.39 -9.53 12.82
CA TYR A 178 -3.29 -8.07 12.90
C TYR A 178 -4.47 -7.49 13.70
N ARG A 179 -4.15 -6.66 14.70
CA ARG A 179 -5.16 -6.04 15.58
C ARG A 179 -5.63 -4.67 15.09
N ALA A 180 -4.79 -3.97 14.33
CA ALA A 180 -5.15 -2.69 13.74
C ALA A 180 -6.18 -2.91 12.62
N PRO A 181 -7.14 -1.98 12.41
CA PRO A 181 -8.03 -2.03 11.27
C PRO A 181 -7.23 -2.06 9.97
N VAL A 182 -7.57 -2.95 9.05
CA VAL A 182 -6.98 -3.01 7.71
C VAL A 182 -8.02 -2.51 6.71
N THR A 183 -7.61 -1.56 5.87
CA THR A 183 -8.42 -1.03 4.77
C THR A 183 -7.64 -1.21 3.48
N VAL A 184 -8.34 -1.58 2.40
CA VAL A 184 -7.77 -1.67 1.06
C VAL A 184 -8.20 -0.44 0.26
N ARG A 185 -7.28 0.17 -0.48
CA ARG A 185 -7.57 1.27 -1.39
C ARG A 185 -7.13 0.90 -2.79
N ILE A 186 -8.10 0.67 -3.67
CA ILE A 186 -7.85 0.49 -5.11
C ILE A 186 -7.55 1.87 -5.71
N ASN A 187 -6.39 2.00 -6.33
CA ASN A 187 -5.91 3.23 -6.94
C ASN A 187 -5.83 3.08 -8.47
N PRO A 188 -6.00 4.18 -9.21
CA PRO A 188 -5.72 4.19 -10.64
C PRO A 188 -4.22 4.07 -10.91
N ARG A 189 -3.89 3.61 -12.13
CA ARG A 189 -2.53 3.62 -12.68
C ARG A 189 -1.87 4.99 -12.47
N ASP A 190 -0.62 5.00 -12.03
CA ASP A 190 0.19 6.20 -11.77
C ASP A 190 -0.24 7.05 -10.56
N ALA A 191 -1.11 6.56 -9.68
CA ALA A 191 -1.19 7.14 -8.35
C ALA A 191 0.21 7.06 -7.72
N ASN A 192 0.70 8.16 -7.11
CA ASN A 192 1.91 8.09 -6.28
C ASN A 192 1.62 7.18 -5.09
N LEU A 193 1.75 5.87 -5.29
CA LEU A 193 1.62 4.87 -4.24
C LEU A 193 2.76 5.15 -3.28
N HIS A 194 2.40 5.28 -2.00
CA HIS A 194 3.44 5.35 -0.98
C HIS A 194 4.16 4.01 -1.03
N GLU A 195 5.49 4.03 -1.10
CA GLU A 195 6.31 2.80 -1.05
C GLU A 195 5.76 1.89 0.06
N TYR A 196 5.37 0.66 -0.27
CA TYR A 196 4.70 -0.21 0.70
C TYR A 196 5.54 -0.33 1.98
N GLY A 197 4.89 -0.22 3.15
CA GLY A 197 5.51 -0.71 4.37
C GLY A 197 5.59 -2.25 4.32
N THR A 198 6.39 -2.84 5.21
CA THR A 198 6.63 -4.29 5.20
C THR A 198 5.33 -5.09 5.34
N VAL A 199 4.37 -4.58 6.12
CA VAL A 199 3.06 -5.21 6.35
C VAL A 199 2.19 -5.15 5.12
N GLU A 200 2.04 -3.95 4.55
CA GLU A 200 1.19 -3.71 3.38
C GLU A 200 1.66 -4.58 2.21
N ARG A 201 2.98 -4.68 2.02
CA ARG A 201 3.58 -5.56 1.01
C ARG A 201 3.30 -7.03 1.26
N ALA A 202 3.55 -7.52 2.48
CA ALA A 202 3.36 -8.93 2.82
C ALA A 202 1.90 -9.36 2.64
N LEU A 203 0.93 -8.52 3.02
CA LEU A 203 -0.49 -8.78 2.81
C LEU A 203 -0.86 -8.82 1.33
N LEU A 204 -0.34 -7.87 0.53
CA LEU A 204 -0.57 -7.84 -0.91
C LEU A 204 0.03 -9.07 -1.60
N ASP A 205 1.25 -9.47 -1.24
CA ASP A 205 1.92 -10.64 -1.82
C ASP A 205 1.13 -11.93 -1.52
N ILE A 206 0.71 -12.15 -0.27
CA ILE A 206 -0.14 -13.30 0.11
C ILE A 206 -1.45 -13.31 -0.69
N ALA A 207 -2.07 -12.14 -0.86
CA ALA A 207 -3.34 -12.03 -1.57
C ALA A 207 -3.18 -12.26 -3.09
N ARG A 208 -2.10 -11.77 -3.69
CA ARG A 208 -1.74 -12.02 -5.11
C ARG A 208 -1.57 -13.52 -5.37
N ASP A 209 -0.87 -14.23 -4.49
CA ASP A 209 -0.64 -15.67 -4.62
C ASP A 209 -1.94 -16.50 -4.52
N ARG A 210 -2.99 -15.95 -3.91
CA ARG A 210 -4.29 -16.61 -3.69
C ARG A 210 -5.38 -16.17 -4.67
N THR A 211 -5.12 -15.15 -5.48
CA THR A 211 -6.12 -14.56 -6.38
C THR A 211 -5.75 -14.84 -7.82
N ASP A 212 -6.48 -15.73 -8.48
CA ASP A 212 -6.25 -16.05 -9.89
C ASP A 212 -6.41 -14.80 -10.77
N LEU A 213 -5.44 -14.61 -11.66
CA LEU A 213 -5.47 -13.54 -12.66
C LEU A 213 -6.60 -13.77 -13.68
N PRO A 214 -7.18 -12.69 -14.22
CA PRO A 214 -8.12 -12.79 -15.33
C PRO A 214 -7.54 -13.51 -16.56
N THR A 215 -8.35 -14.36 -17.17
CA THR A 215 -8.09 -15.00 -18.47
C THR A 215 -9.06 -14.49 -19.53
N VAL A 216 -8.73 -14.66 -20.81
CA VAL A 216 -9.52 -14.12 -21.94
C VAL A 216 -10.90 -14.77 -22.10
N ASP A 217 -11.05 -16.07 -21.85
CA ASP A 217 -12.24 -16.94 -22.07
C ASP A 217 -13.15 -16.62 -23.28
#